data_AF-A0A1V4JFW7-F1
#
_entry.id   AF-A0A1V4JFW7-F1
#
_cell.length_a   1.000
_cell.length_b   1.000
_cell.length_c   1.000
_cell.angle_alpha   90.00
_cell.angle_beta   90.00
_cell.angle_gamma   90.00
#
_symmetry.space_group_name_H-M   'P 1'
#
loop_
_entity.id
_entity.type
_entity.pdbx_description
1 polymer ?
#
loop_
_entity_poly.entity_id
_entity_poly.type
_entity_poly.pdbx_seq_one_letter_code
_entity_poly.pdbx_strand_id
1 'polypeptide(L)'
;MQIPPDTCKALQQLVGDLLGVCRMLSKKTFMPQMYPATGMDGVYESWGVHKNSISYCLLVFLRPPPGHSFSLELDTMGQLPPRHSSIRVALDCVCSREQLLGDSLCFLHHADDNLPRDQSSYLLHTLCTSSCLDVEKLAYWVQELVKTAWLFLPQSHHCQLTVLPSHQSCRFQLTSTSQMSICTEMMFAVQQGSSIA
;
A
#
# COMPACT_ATOMS: atom_id res chain seq x y z
N MET A 1 -9.52 -3.90 29.27
CA MET A 1 -9.41 -2.44 29.48
C MET A 1 -9.85 -1.76 28.19
N GLN A 2 -10.65 -0.70 28.24
CA GLN A 2 -11.07 0.04 27.03
C GLN A 2 -10.06 1.16 26.77
N ILE A 3 -9.66 1.36 25.51
CA ILE A 3 -8.79 2.49 25.10
C ILE A 3 -9.61 3.79 25.19
N PRO A 4 -9.06 4.89 25.74
CA PRO A 4 -9.71 6.18 25.69
C PRO A 4 -10.03 6.59 24.23
N PRO A 5 -11.24 7.07 23.92
CA PRO A 5 -11.65 7.43 22.55
C PRO A 5 -10.67 8.37 21.83
N ASP A 6 -9.99 9.23 22.57
CA ASP A 6 -9.02 10.20 22.03
C ASP A 6 -7.73 9.55 21.54
N THR A 7 -7.30 8.46 22.19
CA THR A 7 -6.11 7.70 21.77
C THR A 7 -6.35 6.98 20.44
N CYS A 8 -7.54 6.43 20.22
CA CYS A 8 -7.91 5.80 18.95
C CYS A 8 -7.87 6.82 17.80
N LYS A 9 -8.49 7.99 17.99
CA LYS A 9 -8.51 9.05 16.98
C LYS A 9 -7.11 9.56 16.65
N ALA A 10 -6.27 9.77 17.66
CA ALA A 10 -4.89 10.21 17.47
C ALA A 10 -4.08 9.18 16.66
N LEU A 11 -4.25 7.88 16.93
CA LEU A 11 -3.57 6.84 16.16
C LEU A 11 -4.08 6.76 14.72
N GLN A 12 -5.39 6.82 14.50
CA GLN A 12 -5.99 6.84 13.16
C GLN A 12 -5.44 8.01 12.34
N GLN A 13 -5.37 9.20 12.95
CA GLN A 13 -4.80 10.38 12.29
C GLN A 13 -3.32 10.17 11.96
N LEU A 14 -2.52 9.66 12.90
CA LEU A 14 -1.10 9.41 12.67
C LEU A 14 -0.86 8.41 11.53
N VAL A 15 -1.62 7.31 11.50
CA VAL A 15 -1.53 6.33 10.43
C VAL A 15 -2.04 6.90 9.10
N GLY A 16 -3.08 7.74 9.13
CA GLY A 16 -3.55 8.49 7.98
C GLY A 16 -2.48 9.43 7.39
N ASP A 17 -1.80 10.20 8.24
CA ASP A 17 -0.72 11.10 7.85
C ASP A 17 0.48 10.32 7.27
N LEU A 18 0.84 9.20 7.90
CA LEU A 18 1.87 8.29 7.41
C LEU A 18 1.54 7.76 6.02
N LEU A 19 0.30 7.27 5.80
CA LEU A 19 -0.16 6.84 4.49
C LEU A 19 -0.20 7.99 3.48
N GLY A 20 -0.47 9.22 3.94
CA GLY A 20 -0.38 10.43 3.12
C GLY A 20 1.03 10.69 2.59
N VAL A 21 2.05 10.61 3.45
CA VAL A 21 3.45 10.72 3.04
C VAL A 21 3.86 9.57 2.13
N CYS A 22 3.49 8.32 2.47
CA CYS A 22 3.74 7.16 1.63
C CYS A 22 3.18 7.37 0.21
N ARG A 23 1.95 7.90 0.09
CA ARG A 23 1.32 8.20 -1.21
C ARG A 23 2.09 9.24 -2.01
N MET A 24 2.60 10.28 -1.35
CA MET A 24 3.44 11.29 -1.98
C MET A 24 4.74 10.70 -2.52
N LEU A 25 5.37 9.80 -1.76
CA LEU A 25 6.60 9.11 -2.17
C LEU A 25 6.33 8.12 -3.31
N SER A 26 5.30 7.28 -3.20
CA SER A 26 4.91 6.33 -4.25
C SER A 26 4.59 7.00 -5.58
N LYS A 27 3.92 8.16 -5.54
CA LYS A 27 3.57 8.92 -6.75
C LYS A 27 4.82 9.39 -7.52
N LYS A 28 5.90 9.73 -6.81
CA LYS A 28 7.16 10.18 -7.43
C LYS A 28 7.95 9.05 -8.10
N THR A 29 7.68 7.80 -7.73
CA THR A 29 8.43 6.62 -8.18
C THR A 29 7.59 5.66 -9.02
N PHE A 30 6.41 6.10 -9.50
CA PHE A 30 5.48 5.27 -10.27
C PHE A 30 5.12 3.95 -9.55
N MET A 31 5.01 4.01 -8.23
CA MET A 31 4.66 2.87 -7.38
C MET A 31 3.19 2.88 -6.98
N PRO A 32 2.63 1.73 -6.53
CA PRO A 32 1.25 1.66 -6.07
C PRO A 32 0.99 2.67 -4.95
N GLN A 33 -0.14 3.35 -5.04
CA GLN A 33 -0.57 4.29 -4.01
C GLN A 33 -1.40 3.56 -2.95
N MET A 34 -1.16 3.90 -1.68
CA MET A 34 -1.82 3.28 -0.53
C MET A 34 -2.89 4.20 0.07
N TYR A 35 -4.07 3.63 0.29
CA TYR A 35 -5.23 4.30 0.86
C TYR A 35 -5.77 3.47 2.01
N PRO A 36 -6.09 4.06 3.16
CA PRO A 36 -6.85 3.34 4.18
C PRO A 36 -8.20 2.93 3.58
N ALA A 37 -8.65 1.72 3.89
CA ALA A 37 -9.97 1.27 3.49
C ALA A 37 -11.04 2.04 4.27
N THR A 38 -11.62 3.06 3.64
CA THR A 38 -12.74 3.83 4.19
C THR A 38 -14.07 3.14 3.89
N GLY A 39 -14.84 2.79 4.93
CA GLY A 39 -16.19 2.23 4.82
C GLY A 39 -17.06 2.64 6.02
N MET A 40 -18.38 2.58 5.86
CA MET A 40 -19.35 3.11 6.83
C MET A 40 -19.42 2.38 8.19
N ASP A 41 -18.87 1.16 8.31
CA ASP A 41 -19.14 0.30 9.47
C ASP A 41 -17.89 -0.24 10.20
N GLY A 42 -16.70 0.34 10.01
CA GLY A 42 -15.50 -0.05 10.76
C GLY A 42 -14.97 -1.47 10.49
N VAL A 43 -15.51 -2.19 9.50
CA VAL A 43 -15.14 -3.58 9.14
C VAL A 43 -13.67 -3.72 8.73
N TYR A 44 -13.03 -2.62 8.33
CA TYR A 44 -11.66 -2.59 7.82
C TYR A 44 -10.61 -2.23 8.87
N GLU A 45 -11.02 -1.96 10.11
CA GLU A 45 -10.14 -1.59 11.21
C GLU A 45 -10.46 -2.41 12.47
N SER A 46 -9.45 -2.90 13.17
CA SER A 46 -9.64 -3.63 14.43
C SER A 46 -8.58 -3.25 15.45
N TRP A 47 -8.94 -3.38 16.73
CA TRP A 47 -8.14 -2.89 17.84
C TRP A 47 -8.16 -3.89 18.99
N GLY A 48 -7.02 -4.08 19.64
CA GLY A 48 -6.90 -4.90 20.85
C GLY A 48 -6.13 -4.15 21.94
N VAL A 49 -6.56 -4.34 23.19
CA VAL A 49 -5.93 -3.72 24.36
C VAL A 49 -5.32 -4.80 25.22
N HIS A 50 -4.01 -4.75 25.36
CA HIS A 50 -3.25 -5.63 26.24
C HIS A 50 -2.63 -4.80 27.37
N LYS A 51 -2.05 -5.48 28.36
CA LYS A 51 -1.58 -4.86 29.61
C LYS A 51 -0.64 -3.67 29.39
N ASN A 52 0.22 -3.74 28.37
CA ASN A 52 1.23 -2.72 28.05
C ASN A 52 1.30 -2.42 26.53
N SER A 53 0.29 -2.83 25.78
CA SER A 53 0.28 -2.60 24.33
C SER A 53 -1.11 -2.46 23.74
N ILE A 54 -1.20 -1.71 22.66
CA ILE A 54 -2.36 -1.60 21.78
C ILE A 54 -2.01 -2.31 20.48
N SER A 55 -2.88 -3.20 20.00
CA SER A 55 -2.84 -3.65 18.61
C SER A 55 -3.83 -2.84 17.78
N TYR A 56 -3.41 -2.43 16.59
CA TYR A 56 -4.24 -1.76 15.60
C TYR A 56 -4.01 -2.43 14.24
N CYS A 57 -5.05 -2.98 13.66
CA CYS A 57 -4.99 -3.58 12.33
C CYS A 57 -5.86 -2.74 11.39
N LEU A 58 -5.36 -2.44 10.20
CA LEU A 58 -6.14 -1.77 9.16
C LEU A 58 -5.94 -2.44 7.79
N LEU A 59 -7.00 -2.43 6.98
CA LEU A 59 -6.93 -2.75 5.57
C LEU A 59 -6.51 -1.52 4.76
N VAL A 60 -5.56 -1.71 3.85
CA VAL A 60 -5.00 -0.69 2.97
C VAL A 60 -5.25 -1.10 1.52
N PHE A 61 -6.00 -0.28 0.79
CA PHE A 61 -6.22 -0.45 -0.64
C PHE A 61 -5.04 0.08 -1.45
N LEU A 62 -4.55 -0.76 -2.35
CA LEU A 62 -3.58 -0.41 -3.37
C LEU A 62 -4.29 0.09 -4.62
N ARG A 63 -3.84 1.23 -5.13
CA ARG A 63 -4.23 1.73 -6.46
C ARG A 63 -3.02 1.66 -7.39
N PRO A 64 -3.21 1.19 -8.64
CA PRO A 64 -2.12 1.15 -9.60
C PRO A 64 -1.64 2.58 -9.92
N PRO A 65 -0.34 2.75 -10.21
CA PRO A 65 0.17 4.01 -10.75
C PRO A 65 -0.38 4.27 -12.17
N PRO A 66 -0.28 5.50 -12.68
CA PRO A 66 -0.67 5.81 -14.06
C PRO A 66 -0.01 4.86 -15.09
N GLY A 67 -0.76 4.49 -16.13
CA GLY A 67 -0.29 3.56 -17.16
C GLY A 67 -0.27 2.09 -16.73
N HIS A 68 -0.80 1.77 -15.54
CA HIS A 68 -0.93 0.40 -15.05
C HIS A 68 -2.36 0.10 -14.61
N SER A 69 -2.76 -1.16 -14.74
CA SER A 69 -4.02 -1.70 -14.20
C SER A 69 -3.74 -2.92 -13.33
N PHE A 70 -4.59 -3.09 -12.31
CA PHE A 70 -4.62 -4.29 -11.47
C PHE A 70 -5.89 -5.07 -11.78
N SER A 71 -5.74 -6.34 -12.17
CA SER A 71 -6.86 -7.25 -12.43
C SER A 71 -6.73 -8.51 -11.58
N LEU A 72 -7.86 -9.01 -11.10
CA LEU A 72 -7.88 -10.28 -10.37
C LEU A 72 -7.85 -11.42 -11.40
N GLU A 73 -6.81 -12.26 -11.38
CA GLU A 73 -6.84 -13.53 -12.06
C GLU A 73 -7.43 -14.59 -11.13
N LEU A 74 -8.60 -15.09 -11.52
CA LEU A 74 -9.15 -16.33 -10.99
C LEU A 74 -8.43 -17.48 -11.67
N ASP A 75 -7.93 -18.45 -10.91
CA ASP A 75 -7.34 -19.67 -11.46
C ASP A 75 -8.36 -20.35 -12.37
N THR A 76 -8.16 -20.22 -13.69
CA THR A 76 -9.07 -20.75 -14.70
C THR A 76 -8.87 -22.26 -14.88
N MET A 77 -7.78 -22.82 -14.33
CA MET A 77 -7.41 -24.22 -14.50
C MET A 77 -7.92 -25.14 -13.38
N GLY A 78 -8.54 -24.60 -12.32
CA GLY A 78 -9.14 -25.40 -11.25
C GLY A 78 -8.16 -26.31 -10.50
N GLN A 79 -6.85 -26.01 -10.56
CA GLN A 79 -5.79 -26.84 -9.99
C GLN A 79 -5.40 -26.38 -8.58
N LEU A 80 -5.78 -25.16 -8.17
CA LEU A 80 -5.51 -24.66 -6.82
C LEU A 80 -6.80 -24.17 -6.12
N PRO A 81 -6.91 -24.34 -4.79
CA PRO A 81 -8.08 -23.91 -4.05
C PRO A 81 -8.31 -22.39 -4.21
N PRO A 82 -9.55 -21.90 -4.03
CA PRO A 82 -9.96 -20.49 -4.25
C PRO A 82 -9.26 -19.43 -3.38
N ARG A 83 -8.21 -19.81 -2.64
CA ARG A 83 -7.35 -18.95 -1.82
C ARG A 83 -6.15 -18.34 -2.56
N HIS A 84 -5.99 -18.63 -3.85
CA HIS A 84 -4.86 -18.18 -4.66
C HIS A 84 -5.31 -17.19 -5.75
N SER A 85 -6.16 -16.24 -5.41
CA SER A 85 -6.44 -15.14 -6.32
C SER A 85 -5.18 -14.28 -6.47
N SER A 86 -4.64 -14.21 -7.68
CA SER A 86 -3.44 -13.42 -7.96
C SER A 86 -3.86 -12.09 -8.61
N ILE A 87 -3.15 -11.02 -8.27
CA ILE A 87 -3.41 -9.71 -8.89
C ILE A 87 -2.43 -9.55 -10.04
N ARG A 88 -2.91 -9.66 -11.28
CA ARG A 88 -2.10 -9.34 -12.46
C ARG A 88 -1.94 -7.83 -12.56
N VAL A 89 -0.73 -7.42 -12.90
CA VAL A 89 -0.40 -6.06 -13.28
C VAL A 89 -0.24 -6.01 -14.79
N ALA A 90 -1.02 -5.16 -15.45
CA ALA A 90 -0.91 -4.91 -16.88
C ALA A 90 -0.54 -3.45 -17.13
N LEU A 91 0.08 -3.19 -18.28
CA LEU A 91 0.34 -1.84 -18.78
C LEU A 91 -0.86 -1.40 -19.63
N ASP A 92 -1.40 -0.23 -19.33
CA ASP A 92 -2.50 0.36 -20.07
C ASP A 92 -1.98 1.37 -21.09
N CYS A 93 -2.58 1.38 -22.28
CA CYS A 93 -2.33 2.44 -23.27
C CYS A 93 -2.91 3.76 -22.76
N VAL A 94 -2.07 4.78 -22.68
CA VAL A 94 -2.49 6.14 -22.27
C VAL A 94 -2.45 7.15 -23.42
N CYS A 95 -2.11 6.75 -24.66
CA CYS A 95 -1.96 7.63 -25.83
C CYS A 95 -3.13 8.59 -26.08
N SER A 96 -4.37 8.16 -25.87
CA SER A 96 -5.56 9.01 -26.03
C SER A 96 -5.62 10.18 -25.03
N ARG A 97 -4.93 10.05 -23.88
CA ARG A 97 -4.82 11.06 -22.82
C ARG A 97 -3.62 11.99 -23.01
N GLU A 98 -2.58 11.53 -23.68
CA GLU A 98 -1.35 12.31 -23.96
C GLU A 98 -1.65 13.49 -24.86
N GLN A 99 -2.52 13.29 -25.84
CA GLN A 99 -2.94 14.33 -26.78
C GLN A 99 -3.69 15.49 -26.12
N LEU A 100 -4.17 15.34 -24.87
CA LEU A 100 -4.91 16.37 -24.13
C LEU A 100 -4.06 17.09 -23.07
N LEU A 101 -3.04 16.44 -22.52
CA LEU A 101 -2.29 16.97 -21.36
C LEU A 101 -0.78 17.09 -21.60
N GLY A 102 -0.22 16.51 -22.66
CA GLY A 102 1.20 16.60 -23.03
C GLY A 102 2.21 15.97 -22.06
N ASP A 103 1.80 15.67 -20.82
CA ASP A 103 2.69 15.36 -19.69
C ASP A 103 2.71 13.86 -19.29
N SER A 104 2.06 12.98 -20.06
CA SER A 104 2.11 11.53 -19.86
C SER A 104 2.60 10.86 -21.13
N LEU A 105 3.57 9.95 -21.03
CA LEU A 105 4.09 9.15 -22.14
C LEU A 105 3.68 7.68 -21.99
N CYS A 106 3.43 7.03 -23.12
CA CYS A 106 2.76 5.74 -23.13
C CYS A 106 3.80 4.65 -23.20
N PHE A 107 3.89 3.88 -22.12
CA PHE A 107 4.83 2.79 -22.00
C PHE A 107 4.68 1.71 -23.09
N LEU A 108 3.51 1.60 -23.74
CA LEU A 108 3.27 0.63 -24.82
C LEU A 108 3.74 1.11 -26.20
N HIS A 109 3.77 2.41 -26.47
CA HIS A 109 4.00 2.95 -27.82
C HIS A 109 5.25 3.82 -27.95
N HIS A 110 5.82 4.31 -26.86
CA HIS A 110 7.07 5.09 -26.83
C HIS A 110 8.27 4.30 -26.27
N ALA A 111 8.31 2.97 -26.49
CA ALA A 111 9.34 2.10 -25.93
C ALA A 111 10.78 2.37 -26.41
N ASP A 112 10.95 3.11 -27.52
CA ASP A 112 12.24 3.48 -28.13
C ASP A 112 12.65 4.96 -27.87
N ASP A 113 11.73 5.82 -27.42
CA ASP A 113 11.97 7.26 -27.28
C ASP A 113 12.55 7.60 -25.90
N ASN A 114 13.79 7.18 -25.60
CA ASN A 114 14.64 7.66 -24.48
C ASN A 114 13.98 7.79 -23.08
N LEU A 115 12.82 7.20 -22.84
CA LEU A 115 12.31 6.95 -21.49
C LEU A 115 13.25 5.93 -20.86
N PRO A 116 13.60 6.06 -19.57
CA PRO A 116 14.21 4.94 -18.90
C PRO A 116 13.19 3.81 -18.97
N ARG A 117 13.44 2.82 -19.84
CA ARG A 117 12.80 1.50 -19.85
C ARG A 117 12.65 0.94 -18.43
N ASP A 118 13.55 1.39 -17.57
CA ASP A 118 13.52 1.27 -16.12
C ASP A 118 12.15 1.62 -15.52
N GLN A 119 11.55 2.79 -15.74
CA GLN A 119 10.34 3.22 -14.99
C GLN A 119 9.08 2.39 -15.30
N SER A 120 8.82 2.05 -16.56
CA SER A 120 7.67 1.20 -16.94
C SER A 120 7.80 -0.23 -16.45
N SER A 121 9.04 -0.70 -16.30
CA SER A 121 9.35 -2.04 -15.79
C SER A 121 9.65 -2.03 -14.29
N TYR A 122 9.83 -0.87 -13.66
CA TYR A 122 10.33 -0.74 -12.30
C TYR A 122 9.35 -1.34 -11.29
N LEU A 123 8.04 -1.07 -11.45
CA LEU A 123 7.01 -1.70 -10.64
C LEU A 123 7.01 -3.21 -10.87
N LEU A 124 6.99 -3.67 -12.13
CA LEU A 124 6.95 -5.10 -12.44
C LEU A 124 8.18 -5.85 -11.91
N HIS A 125 9.36 -5.26 -12.01
CA HIS A 125 10.60 -5.81 -11.50
C HIS A 125 10.63 -5.84 -9.97
N THR A 126 10.20 -4.74 -9.34
CA THR A 126 10.28 -4.56 -7.89
C THR A 126 9.19 -5.32 -7.14
N LEU A 127 7.96 -5.35 -7.66
CA LEU A 127 6.77 -5.82 -6.93
C LEU A 127 6.12 -7.06 -7.54
N CYS A 128 6.52 -7.51 -8.73
CA CYS A 128 5.87 -8.64 -9.38
C CYS A 128 6.75 -9.87 -9.54
N THR A 129 6.09 -11.02 -9.64
CA THR A 129 6.63 -12.29 -10.11
C THR A 129 5.73 -12.76 -11.26
N SER A 130 6.30 -12.95 -12.46
CA SER A 130 5.55 -13.30 -13.67
C SER A 130 4.39 -12.33 -14.00
N SER A 131 4.57 -11.03 -13.75
CA SER A 131 3.56 -9.96 -13.90
C SER A 131 2.38 -9.99 -12.91
N CYS A 132 2.42 -10.86 -11.90
CA CYS A 132 1.47 -10.83 -10.78
C CYS A 132 2.13 -10.16 -9.57
N LEU A 133 1.38 -9.35 -8.80
CA LEU A 133 1.86 -8.79 -7.55
C LEU A 133 2.32 -9.91 -6.62
N ASP A 134 3.57 -9.82 -6.23
CA ASP A 134 4.20 -10.72 -5.28
C ASP A 134 4.00 -10.15 -3.88
N VAL A 135 3.27 -10.88 -3.05
CA VAL A 135 2.86 -10.44 -1.71
C VAL A 135 4.08 -10.15 -0.83
N GLU A 136 5.15 -10.94 -0.96
CA GLU A 136 6.36 -10.79 -0.15
C GLU A 136 7.17 -9.58 -0.60
N LYS A 137 7.37 -9.40 -1.92
CA LYS A 137 8.02 -8.20 -2.46
C LYS A 137 7.26 -6.93 -2.10
N LEU A 138 5.94 -6.97 -2.21
CA LEU A 138 5.06 -5.87 -1.79
C LEU A 138 5.23 -5.57 -0.30
N ALA A 139 5.17 -6.58 0.58
CA ALA A 139 5.31 -6.39 2.02
C ALA A 139 6.67 -5.76 2.37
N TYR A 140 7.75 -6.24 1.76
CA TYR A 140 9.09 -5.68 1.96
C TYR A 140 9.18 -4.23 1.49
N TRP A 141 8.66 -3.93 0.30
CA TRP A 141 8.65 -2.58 -0.24
C TRP A 141 7.86 -1.60 0.64
N VAL A 142 6.65 -1.99 1.12
CA VAL A 142 5.86 -1.13 2.03
C VAL A 142 6.59 -0.90 3.34
N GLN A 143 7.27 -1.92 3.88
CA GLN A 143 8.05 -1.81 5.11
C GLN A 143 9.17 -0.74 4.98
N GLU A 144 9.91 -0.73 3.89
CA GLU A 144 10.93 0.30 3.63
C GLU A 144 10.32 1.68 3.37
N LEU A 145 9.19 1.72 2.67
CA LEU A 145 8.45 2.95 2.43
C LEU A 145 7.94 3.57 3.74
N VAL A 146 7.43 2.77 4.67
CA VAL A 146 6.97 3.22 5.99
C VAL A 146 8.12 3.77 6.83
N LYS A 147 9.29 3.11 6.84
CA LYS A 147 10.49 3.65 7.50
C LYS A 147 10.86 5.02 6.96
N THR A 148 10.87 5.14 5.63
CA THR A 148 11.21 6.39 4.95
C THR A 148 10.19 7.48 5.23
N ALA A 149 8.90 7.16 5.11
CA ALA A 149 7.79 8.10 5.34
C ALA A 149 7.73 8.60 6.77
N TRP A 150 8.06 7.75 7.76
CA TRP A 150 8.09 8.13 9.17
C TRP A 150 8.98 9.34 9.43
N LEU A 151 10.13 9.43 8.75
CA LEU A 151 11.10 10.52 8.94
C LEU A 151 10.58 11.90 8.51
N PHE A 152 9.49 11.95 7.74
CA PHE A 152 8.87 13.22 7.32
C PHE A 152 7.76 13.69 8.27
N LEU A 153 7.40 12.88 9.27
CA LEU A 153 6.37 13.22 10.24
C LEU A 153 6.96 13.90 11.47
N PRO A 154 6.34 14.98 12.00
CA PRO A 154 6.80 15.63 13.23
C PRO A 154 6.90 14.69 14.45
N GLN A 155 6.08 13.64 14.47
CA GLN A 155 6.01 12.64 15.53
C GLN A 155 7.29 11.80 15.62
N SER A 156 8.08 11.72 14.54
CA SER A 156 9.36 10.98 14.52
C SER A 156 10.41 11.54 15.48
N HIS A 157 10.27 12.80 15.89
CA HIS A 157 11.16 13.42 16.88
C HIS A 157 10.87 12.99 18.33
N HIS A 158 9.68 12.45 18.59
CA HIS A 158 9.19 12.15 19.95
C HIS A 158 8.80 10.68 20.14
N CYS A 159 8.70 9.94 19.03
CA CYS A 159 8.26 8.56 18.98
C CYS A 159 9.14 7.80 17.99
N GLN A 160 9.51 6.58 18.37
CA GLN A 160 10.24 5.68 17.51
C GLN A 160 9.27 4.74 16.80
N LEU A 161 9.46 4.59 15.48
CA LEU A 161 8.81 3.57 14.69
C LEU A 161 9.82 2.45 14.40
N THR A 162 9.47 1.23 14.81
CA THR A 162 10.24 0.02 14.54
C THR A 162 9.43 -0.92 13.67
N VAL A 163 9.85 -1.13 12.43
CA VAL A 163 9.22 -2.13 11.55
C VAL A 163 9.54 -3.53 12.04
N LEU A 164 8.53 -4.38 12.10
CA LEU A 164 8.61 -5.77 12.52
C LEU A 164 8.59 -6.68 11.29
N PRO A 165 9.36 -7.80 11.29
CA PRO A 165 9.35 -8.74 10.18
C PRO A 165 7.93 -9.25 9.87
N SER A 166 7.58 -9.23 8.58
CA SER A 166 6.38 -9.86 8.02
C SER A 166 6.58 -10.06 6.52
N HIS A 167 6.09 -11.19 5.99
CA HIS A 167 6.15 -11.51 4.55
C HIS A 167 4.83 -11.21 3.84
N GLN A 168 3.78 -10.80 4.56
CA GLN A 168 2.43 -10.66 4.01
C GLN A 168 1.75 -9.33 4.32
N SER A 169 2.28 -8.60 5.30
CA SER A 169 1.73 -7.36 5.81
C SER A 169 2.86 -6.38 6.12
N CYS A 170 2.53 -5.11 6.34
CA CYS A 170 3.49 -4.18 6.97
C CYS A 170 3.12 -4.04 8.44
N ARG A 171 4.00 -4.53 9.32
CA ARG A 171 3.84 -4.40 10.76
C ARG A 171 4.89 -3.46 11.31
N PHE A 172 4.48 -2.58 12.22
CA PHE A 172 5.41 -1.71 12.93
C PHE A 172 4.93 -1.41 14.33
N GLN A 173 5.88 -1.14 15.21
CA GLN A 173 5.64 -0.75 16.59
C GLN A 173 6.01 0.72 16.77
N LEU A 174 5.12 1.46 17.41
CA LEU A 174 5.36 2.82 17.89
C LEU A 174 5.66 2.74 19.38
N THR A 175 6.82 3.28 19.76
CA THR A 175 7.25 3.41 21.16
C THR A 175 7.55 4.88 21.46
N SER A 176 7.18 5.34 22.65
CA SER A 176 7.56 6.67 23.14
C SER A 176 8.14 6.54 24.55
N THR A 177 8.32 7.66 25.24
CA THR A 177 8.67 7.69 26.67
C THR A 177 7.60 7.07 27.57
N SER A 178 6.41 6.80 27.05
CA SER A 178 5.37 6.06 27.77
C SER A 178 5.68 4.56 27.85
N GLN A 179 5.20 3.88 28.89
CA GLN A 179 5.30 2.41 29.00
C GLN A 179 4.32 1.67 28.07
N MET A 180 3.52 2.38 27.28
CA MET A 180 2.56 1.82 26.35
C MET A 180 3.20 1.76 24.96
N SER A 181 3.11 0.60 24.31
CA SER A 181 3.51 0.47 22.91
C SER A 181 2.32 0.23 22.00
N ILE A 182 2.39 0.66 20.75
CA ILE A 182 1.32 0.47 19.77
C ILE A 182 1.87 -0.35 18.62
N CYS A 183 1.33 -1.54 18.40
CA CYS A 183 1.63 -2.38 17.26
C CYS A 183 0.58 -2.15 16.19
N THR A 184 1.00 -1.65 15.03
CA THR A 184 0.12 -1.45 13.87
C THR A 184 0.42 -2.52 12.81
N GLU A 185 -0.62 -3.08 12.21
CA GLU A 185 -0.54 -4.01 11.08
C GLU A 185 -1.39 -3.51 9.91
N MET A 186 -0.74 -3.28 8.77
CA MET A 186 -1.37 -2.94 7.50
C MET A 186 -1.50 -4.19 6.64
N MET A 187 -2.75 -4.59 6.36
CA MET A 187 -3.07 -5.64 5.39
C MET A 187 -3.37 -5.02 4.03
N PHE A 188 -2.96 -5.66 2.94
CA PHE A 188 -3.11 -5.09 1.60
C PHE A 188 -4.26 -5.73 0.83
N ALA A 189 -5.02 -4.90 0.13
CA ALA A 189 -6.05 -5.35 -0.81
C ALA A 189 -6.06 -4.47 -2.06
N VAL A 190 -6.64 -4.97 -3.14
CA VAL A 190 -6.97 -4.18 -4.33
C VAL A 190 -8.48 -4.07 -4.42
N GLN A 191 -8.99 -2.85 -4.61
CA GLN A 191 -10.41 -2.64 -4.82
C GLN A 191 -10.75 -3.07 -6.26
N GLN A 192 -11.61 -4.08 -6.43
CA GLN A 192 -12.19 -4.33 -7.74
C GLN A 192 -13.07 -3.14 -8.10
N GLY A 193 -12.92 -2.62 -9.32
CA GLY A 193 -13.90 -1.71 -9.86
C GLY A 193 -15.26 -2.40 -9.80
N SER A 194 -16.24 -1.78 -9.17
CA SER A 194 -17.63 -2.19 -9.33
C SER A 194 -17.93 -2.09 -10.82
N SER A 195 -17.95 -3.22 -11.51
CA SER A 195 -18.58 -3.32 -12.82
C SER A 195 -20.06 -3.08 -12.57
N ILE A 196 -20.47 -1.81 -12.61
CA ILE A 196 -21.87 -1.47 -12.77
C ILE A 196 -22.17 -1.87 -14.21
N ALA A 197 -22.69 -3.09 -14.38
CA ALA A 197 -23.37 -3.50 -15.59
C ALA A 197 -24.72 -2.78 -15.68
#